data_AF-A0AAE1EUZ7-F1
#
_entry.id   AF-A0AAE1EUZ7-F1
#
_cell.length_a   1.000
_cell.length_b   1.000
_cell.length_c   1.000
_cell.angle_alpha   90.00
_cell.angle_beta   90.00
_cell.angle_gamma   90.00
#
_symmetry.space_group_name_H-M   'P 1'
#
loop_
_entity.id
_entity.type
_entity.pdbx_description
1 polymer ?
#
loop_
_entity_poly.entity_id
_entity_poly.type
_entity_poly.pdbx_seq_one_letter_code
_entity_poly.pdbx_strand_id
1 'polypeptide(L)'
;RSSGSGDSASRLSKPPLVKKNSGSQVGSSPPPRYLWIRVALIQKLLAKIIDYLVQNNSKYYEKDSLVADPDYGTILSSLLVGPCALDFSRMKTVDHLWTDPPADELVQRHRISSPHPAGPATPPRP
;
A
#
# COMPACT_ATOMS: atom_id res chain seq x y z
N ARG A 1 -14.48 10.63 59.60
CA ARG A 1 -14.97 11.20 58.32
C ARG A 1 -13.80 11.96 57.72
N SER A 2 -13.35 11.55 56.54
CA SER A 2 -12.41 12.24 55.62
C SER A 2 -12.86 13.71 55.41
N SER A 3 -12.03 14.70 55.03
CA SER A 3 -11.07 14.85 53.92
C SER A 3 -10.30 16.17 54.17
N GLY A 4 -9.05 16.43 53.77
CA GLY A 4 -8.42 16.49 52.43
C GLY A 4 -7.22 17.47 52.56
N SER A 5 -5.99 17.07 52.22
CA SER A 5 -5.30 17.25 50.93
C SER A 5 -4.92 18.71 50.60
N GLY A 6 -3.63 19.01 50.76
CA GLY A 6 -2.95 20.20 50.24
C GLY A 6 -1.60 19.82 49.63
N ASP A 7 -1.56 19.87 48.30
CA ASP A 7 -0.47 20.06 47.34
C ASP A 7 1.00 19.79 47.72
N SER A 8 1.66 18.95 46.92
CA SER A 8 3.06 19.17 46.54
C SER A 8 3.38 18.45 45.23
N ALA A 9 3.54 19.26 44.20
CA ALA A 9 3.96 18.94 42.85
C ALA A 9 5.14 17.97 42.76
N SER A 10 4.92 16.80 42.17
CA SER A 10 5.97 16.01 41.52
C SER A 10 5.88 16.21 40.01
N ARG A 11 6.58 17.24 39.51
CA ARG A 11 6.90 17.36 38.09
C ARG A 11 7.89 16.25 37.73
N LEU A 12 7.36 15.06 37.44
CA LEU A 12 8.16 13.98 36.87
C LEU A 12 8.26 14.23 35.36
N SER A 13 9.38 14.80 34.94
CA SER A 13 9.75 14.92 33.53
C SER A 13 9.81 13.52 32.91
N LYS A 14 8.81 13.17 32.10
CA LYS A 14 8.83 11.94 31.30
C LYS A 14 9.97 12.03 30.29
N PRO A 15 10.87 11.04 30.20
CA PRO A 15 11.89 11.02 29.16
C PRO A 15 11.24 10.88 27.78
N PRO A 16 11.85 11.43 26.70
CA PRO A 16 11.33 11.25 25.35
C PRO A 16 11.46 9.78 24.98
N LEU A 17 10.33 9.15 24.64
CA LEU A 17 10.33 7.84 24.01
C LEU A 17 10.94 8.01 22.60
N VAL A 18 12.22 7.70 22.49
CA VAL A 18 12.86 7.47 21.19
C VAL A 18 12.15 6.26 20.58
N LYS A 19 11.21 6.53 19.68
CA LYS A 19 10.65 5.51 18.79
C LYS A 19 11.79 5.07 17.88
N LYS A 20 12.53 4.04 18.32
CA LYS A 20 13.42 3.26 17.47
C LYS A 20 12.51 2.74 16.37
N ASN A 21 12.54 3.41 15.22
CA ASN A 21 11.93 2.93 13.99
C ASN A 21 12.69 1.66 13.66
N SER A 22 12.23 0.54 14.22
CA SER A 22 12.67 -0.80 13.88
C SER A 22 12.69 -0.82 12.38
N GLY A 23 13.92 -0.97 11.86
CA GLY A 23 14.21 -0.87 10.45
C GLY A 23 13.13 -1.61 9.69
N SER A 24 12.68 -0.96 8.62
CA SER A 24 11.96 -1.58 7.52
C SER A 24 12.44 -3.02 7.45
N GLN A 25 11.60 -3.92 7.95
CA GLN A 25 11.82 -5.34 7.78
C GLN A 25 11.76 -5.47 6.27
N VAL A 26 12.93 -5.45 5.64
CA VAL A 26 13.18 -6.09 4.36
C VAL A 26 13.04 -7.57 4.68
N GLY A 27 11.81 -7.95 5.04
CA GLY A 27 11.39 -9.32 5.15
C GLY A 27 11.63 -9.87 3.77
N SER A 28 12.39 -10.94 3.74
CA SER A 28 12.73 -11.80 2.63
C SER A 28 11.48 -12.36 1.95
N SER A 29 10.61 -11.47 1.45
CA SER A 29 9.54 -11.84 0.55
C SER A 29 10.22 -12.42 -0.68
N PRO A 30 9.92 -13.68 -1.05
CA PRO A 30 10.49 -14.24 -2.26
C PRO A 30 10.24 -13.26 -3.41
N PRO A 31 11.21 -13.09 -4.31
CA PRO A 31 11.06 -12.19 -5.44
C PRO A 31 9.71 -12.48 -6.11
N PRO A 32 8.92 -11.44 -6.42
CA PRO A 32 7.53 -11.61 -6.81
C PRO A 32 7.44 -12.49 -8.07
N ARG A 33 7.07 -13.76 -7.87
CA ARG A 33 7.11 -14.83 -8.89
C ARG A 33 6.34 -14.52 -10.17
N TYR A 34 5.42 -13.54 -10.11
CA TYR A 34 4.51 -13.18 -11.19
C TYR A 34 4.62 -11.71 -11.61
N LEU A 35 5.66 -10.98 -11.17
CA LEU A 35 5.82 -9.56 -11.51
C LEU A 35 5.95 -9.35 -13.01
N TRP A 36 6.74 -10.18 -13.69
CA TRP A 36 6.93 -10.08 -15.13
C TRP A 36 5.61 -10.24 -15.90
N ILE A 37 4.71 -11.12 -15.43
CA ILE A 37 3.39 -11.33 -16.04
C ILE A 37 2.54 -10.06 -15.91
N ARG A 38 2.52 -9.45 -14.72
CA ARG A 38 1.80 -8.19 -14.48
C ARG A 38 2.31 -7.08 -15.39
N VAL A 39 3.63 -6.96 -15.51
CA VAL A 39 4.27 -5.97 -16.39
C VAL A 39 3.91 -6.25 -17.86
N ALA A 40 3.99 -7.50 -18.30
CA ALA A 40 3.65 -7.90 -19.66
C ALA A 40 2.18 -7.67 -20.02
N LEU A 41 1.26 -7.83 -19.07
CA LEU A 41 -0.17 -7.51 -19.25
C LEU A 41 -0.40 -6.02 -19.42
N ILE A 42 0.21 -5.19 -18.55
CA ILE A 42 0.11 -3.73 -18.63
C ILE A 42 0.68 -3.21 -19.96
N GLN A 43 1.77 -3.82 -20.44
CA GLN A 43 2.42 -3.42 -21.69
C GLN A 43 1.84 -4.10 -22.95
N LYS A 44 0.80 -4.93 -22.83
CA LYS A 44 0.19 -5.65 -23.97
C LYS A 44 1.18 -6.57 -24.71
N LEU A 45 2.15 -7.13 -23.99
CA LEU A 45 3.18 -8.00 -24.55
C LEU A 45 2.95 -9.48 -24.23
N LEU A 46 2.12 -9.81 -23.23
CA LEU A 46 1.98 -11.18 -22.75
C LEU A 46 1.56 -12.16 -23.86
N ALA A 47 0.56 -11.82 -24.68
CA ALA A 47 0.13 -12.66 -25.80
C ALA A 47 1.27 -12.96 -26.78
N LYS A 48 2.08 -11.94 -27.13
CA LYS A 48 3.24 -12.10 -28.03
C LYS A 48 4.31 -13.00 -27.43
N ILE A 49 4.56 -12.88 -26.13
CA ILE A 49 5.52 -13.72 -25.42
C ILE A 49 5.08 -15.18 -25.47
N ILE A 50 3.81 -15.47 -25.17
CA ILE A 50 3.30 -16.85 -25.16
C ILE A 50 3.27 -17.44 -26.58
N ASP A 51 2.84 -16.66 -27.58
CA ASP A 51 2.87 -17.08 -28.98
C ASP A 51 4.29 -17.46 -29.44
N TYR A 52 5.29 -16.63 -29.07
CA TYR A 52 6.69 -16.96 -29.33
C TYR A 52 7.15 -18.24 -28.63
N LEU A 53 6.74 -18.47 -27.37
CA LEU A 53 7.09 -19.69 -26.64
C LEU A 53 6.47 -20.94 -27.28
N VAL A 54 5.23 -20.84 -27.78
CA VAL A 54 4.57 -21.94 -28.50
C VAL A 54 5.27 -22.22 -29.83
N GLN A 55 5.69 -21.20 -30.57
CA GLN A 55 6.44 -21.38 -31.82
C GLN A 55 7.85 -21.96 -31.61
N ASN A 56 8.47 -21.69 -30.46
CA ASN A 56 9.84 -22.13 -30.13
C ASN A 56 9.87 -23.18 -29.02
N ASN A 57 8.78 -23.93 -28.85
CA ASN A 57 8.59 -24.81 -27.69
C ASN A 57 9.71 -25.85 -27.54
N SER A 58 10.23 -26.38 -28.66
CA SER A 58 11.25 -27.42 -28.69
C SER A 58 12.59 -27.03 -28.06
N LYS A 59 12.82 -25.72 -27.87
CA LYS A 59 14.06 -25.18 -27.28
C LYS A 59 13.96 -25.01 -25.75
N TYR A 60 12.76 -24.82 -25.22
CA TYR A 60 12.54 -24.40 -23.83
C TYR A 60 11.71 -25.39 -23.02
N TYR A 61 10.99 -26.30 -23.68
CA TYR A 61 10.05 -27.21 -23.06
C TYR A 61 10.24 -28.66 -23.50
N GLU A 62 9.86 -29.59 -22.64
CA GLU A 62 9.76 -31.01 -22.99
C GLU A 62 8.51 -31.29 -23.84
N LYS A 63 8.54 -32.40 -24.58
CA LYS A 63 7.46 -32.80 -25.51
C LYS A 63 6.12 -33.04 -24.81
N ASP A 64 6.16 -33.45 -23.53
CA ASP A 64 4.97 -33.72 -22.73
C ASP A 64 4.42 -32.45 -22.04
N SER A 65 5.03 -31.29 -22.28
CA SER A 65 4.54 -30.03 -21.73
C SER A 65 3.34 -29.51 -22.51
N LEU A 66 2.46 -28.80 -21.80
CA LEU A 66 1.28 -28.16 -22.40
C LEU A 66 1.63 -27.16 -23.51
N VAL A 67 2.79 -26.50 -23.46
CA VAL A 67 3.22 -25.52 -24.47
C VAL A 67 3.78 -26.20 -25.72
N ALA A 68 4.33 -27.41 -25.58
CA ALA A 68 4.86 -28.20 -26.69
C ALA A 68 3.77 -28.98 -27.44
N ASP A 69 2.62 -29.20 -26.81
CA ASP A 69 1.46 -29.80 -27.47
C ASP A 69 0.91 -28.85 -28.55
N PRO A 70 0.77 -29.32 -29.80
CA PRO A 70 0.35 -28.49 -30.92
C PRO A 70 -1.08 -27.93 -30.79
N ASP A 71 -1.96 -28.66 -30.12
CA ASP A 71 -3.36 -28.27 -29.94
C ASP A 71 -3.49 -27.39 -28.69
N TYR A 72 -2.95 -27.83 -27.55
CA TYR A 72 -3.07 -27.07 -26.31
C TYR A 72 -2.24 -25.79 -26.31
N GLY A 73 -1.06 -25.76 -26.93
CA GLY A 73 -0.23 -24.56 -27.04
C GLY A 73 -0.89 -23.47 -27.88
N THR A 74 -1.53 -23.84 -29.00
CA THR A 74 -2.25 -22.91 -29.87
C THR A 74 -3.54 -22.41 -29.21
N ILE A 75 -4.27 -23.28 -28.51
CA ILE A 75 -5.43 -22.90 -27.69
C ILE A 75 -5.02 -21.91 -26.59
N LEU A 76 -3.93 -22.18 -25.86
CA LEU A 76 -3.41 -21.29 -24.81
C LEU A 76 -3.13 -19.88 -25.36
N SER A 77 -2.44 -19.78 -26.49
CA SER A 77 -2.11 -18.50 -27.13
C SER A 77 -3.37 -17.74 -27.54
N SER A 78 -4.35 -18.46 -28.10
CA SER A 78 -5.63 -17.88 -28.55
C SER A 78 -6.47 -17.36 -27.37
N LEU A 79 -6.53 -18.11 -26.28
CA LEU A 79 -7.28 -17.72 -25.08
C LEU A 79 -6.71 -16.47 -24.41
N LEU A 80 -5.40 -16.22 -24.51
CA LEU A 80 -4.76 -15.05 -23.91
C LEU A 80 -5.01 -13.74 -24.69
N VAL A 81 -5.45 -13.80 -25.94
CA VAL A 81 -5.78 -12.61 -26.74
C VAL A 81 -6.85 -11.76 -26.05
N GLY A 82 -7.89 -12.41 -25.51
CA GLY A 82 -8.99 -11.73 -24.80
C GLY A 82 -8.52 -10.94 -23.57
N PRO A 83 -7.89 -11.59 -22.57
CA PRO A 83 -7.33 -10.91 -21.41
C PRO A 83 -6.29 -9.85 -21.78
N CYS A 84 -5.42 -10.11 -22.75
CA CYS A 84 -4.40 -9.14 -23.17
C CYS A 84 -4.98 -7.90 -23.86
N ALA A 85 -6.22 -7.95 -24.37
CA ALA A 85 -6.90 -6.79 -24.95
C ALA A 85 -7.30 -5.75 -23.89
N LEU A 86 -7.44 -6.14 -22.62
CA LEU A 86 -7.88 -5.27 -21.52
C LEU A 86 -6.79 -4.31 -21.05
N ASP A 87 -7.14 -3.05 -20.78
CA ASP A 87 -6.20 -2.06 -20.24
C ASP A 87 -6.07 -2.20 -18.73
N PHE A 88 -4.99 -2.85 -18.30
CA PHE A 88 -4.66 -2.98 -16.89
C PHE A 88 -3.95 -1.71 -16.41
N SER A 89 -4.52 -1.06 -15.39
CA SER A 89 -3.83 0.01 -14.68
C SER A 89 -2.83 -0.56 -13.67
N ARG A 90 -1.76 0.21 -13.41
CA ARG A 90 -0.88 -0.04 -12.27
C ARG A 90 -1.74 -0.01 -11.01
N MET A 91 -1.84 -1.14 -10.32
CA MET A 91 -2.43 -1.22 -8.98
C MET A 91 -1.89 -0.05 -8.15
N LYS A 92 -2.80 0.77 -7.59
CA LYS A 92 -2.44 1.80 -6.64
C LYS A 92 -1.73 1.07 -5.50
N THR A 93 -0.43 1.27 -5.34
CA THR A 93 0.27 0.83 -4.14
C THR A 93 -0.49 1.41 -2.95
N VAL A 94 -0.80 0.57 -1.97
CA VAL A 94 -1.52 0.96 -0.75
C VAL A 94 -0.69 1.93 0.11
N ASP A 95 0.50 2.31 -0.36
CA ASP A 95 1.48 3.07 0.40
C ASP A 95 1.14 4.56 0.50
N HIS A 96 0.12 5.07 -0.21
CA HIS A 96 -0.19 6.51 -0.21
C HIS A 96 -1.68 6.89 -0.10
N LEU A 97 -2.62 5.96 0.06
CA LEU A 97 -4.05 6.34 0.16
C LEU A 97 -4.52 6.62 1.59
N TRP A 98 -3.79 6.14 2.60
CA TRP A 98 -4.15 6.25 4.02
C TRP A 98 -2.97 6.72 4.88
N THR A 99 -2.12 7.62 4.37
CA THR A 99 -1.19 8.30 5.27
C THR A 99 -2.03 9.25 6.12
N ASP A 100 -2.37 8.78 7.32
CA ASP A 100 -2.95 9.62 8.38
C ASP A 100 -2.16 10.94 8.41
N PRO A 101 -2.82 12.10 8.20
CA PRO A 101 -2.11 13.37 8.23
C PRO A 101 -1.30 13.43 9.53
N PRO A 102 -0.02 13.84 9.47
CA PRO A 102 0.82 13.84 10.65
C PRO A 102 0.13 14.65 11.76
N ALA A 103 0.26 14.21 13.01
CA ALA A 103 -0.42 14.84 14.15
C ALA A 103 -0.21 16.36 14.20
N ASP A 104 0.92 16.85 13.70
CA ASP A 104 1.23 18.28 13.55
C ASP A 104 0.22 19.02 12.66
N GLU A 105 -0.23 18.42 11.55
CA GLU A 105 -1.28 18.99 10.70
C GLU A 105 -2.64 19.00 11.41
N LEU A 106 -2.96 17.96 12.20
CA LEU A 106 -4.20 17.91 12.98
C LEU A 106 -4.21 18.99 14.08
N VAL A 107 -3.08 19.18 14.77
CA VAL A 107 -2.90 20.23 15.78
C VAL A 107 -2.97 21.62 15.14
N GLN A 108 -2.37 21.80 13.95
CA GLN A 108 -2.45 23.05 13.22
C GLN A 108 -3.89 23.37 12.80
N ARG A 109 -4.65 22.39 12.30
CA ARG A 109 -6.08 22.57 12.00
C ARG A 109 -6.89 22.95 13.23
N HIS A 110 -6.62 22.30 14.38
CA HIS A 110 -7.30 22.66 15.62
C HIS A 110 -7.00 24.11 16.05
N ARG A 111 -5.77 24.60 15.88
CA ARG A 111 -5.40 25.98 16.18
C ARG A 111 -6.09 27.00 15.27
N ILE A 112 -6.32 26.65 14.00
CA ILE A 112 -6.98 27.54 13.03
C ILE A 112 -8.50 27.55 13.26
N SER A 113 -9.10 26.41 13.64
CA SER A 113 -10.54 26.27 13.88
C SER A 113 -11.00 26.57 15.31
N SER A 114 -10.11 26.62 16.30
CA SER A 114 -10.46 27.06 17.66
C SER A 114 -10.15 28.55 17.83
N PRO A 115 -11.14 29.45 17.78
CA PRO A 115 -10.94 30.80 18.30
C PRO A 115 -10.80 30.67 19.82
N HIS A 116 -9.61 30.97 20.31
CA HIS A 116 -9.34 31.15 21.74
C HIS A 116 -10.32 32.17 22.34
N PRO A 117 -11.14 31.84 23.36
CA PRO A 117 -11.84 32.87 24.11
C PRO A 117 -10.95 33.35 25.25
N ALA A 118 -10.02 34.27 24.96
CA ALA A 118 -9.53 35.18 25.99
C ALA A 118 -10.51 36.37 26.11
N GLY A 119 -11.46 36.24 27.05
CA GLY A 119 -12.19 37.30 27.76
C GLY A 119 -13.16 38.21 26.97
N PRO A 120 -13.91 39.13 27.64
CA PRO A 120 -14.28 39.24 29.06
C PRO A 120 -15.81 39.29 29.34
N ALA A 121 -16.17 39.12 30.63
CA ALA A 121 -17.41 39.44 31.35
C ALA A 121 -18.75 39.67 30.59
N THR A 122 -19.72 38.77 30.82
CA THR A 122 -21.15 38.98 30.55
C THR A 122 -21.86 39.61 31.76
N PRO A 123 -22.72 40.65 31.63
CA PRO A 123 -23.49 41.20 32.74
C PRO A 123 -24.73 40.32 33.05
N PRO A 124 -25.31 40.40 34.27
CA PRO A 124 -26.45 39.56 34.63
C PRO A 124 -27.75 40.10 34.02
N ARG A 125 -28.65 39.16 33.68
CA ARG A 125 -29.96 39.40 33.03
C ARG A 125 -31.03 39.73 34.08
N PRO A 126 -32.04 40.58 33.77
CA PRO A 126 -33.08 41.04 34.70
C PRO A 126 -34.01 39.94 35.23
#